data_AF-A0AA39GWS0-F1
#
_entry.id   AF-A0AA39GWS0-F1
#
_cell.length_a   1.000
_cell.length_b   1.000
_cell.length_c   1.000
_cell.angle_alpha   90.00
_cell.angle_beta   90.00
_cell.angle_gamma   90.00
#
_symmetry.space_group_name_H-M   'P 1'
#
loop_
_entity.id
_entity.type
_entity.pdbx_description
1 polymer ?
#
loop_
_entity_poly.entity_id
_entity_poly.type
_entity_poly.pdbx_seq_one_letter_code
_entity_poly.pdbx_strand_id
1 'polypeptide(L)'
;MKSTVVVALFCLVAFLANGGVDARRKTAREKRRLIEQAFCKAHEHYVTCGPEDRCEMSCDNLFSPPRCEYDPYDPNCFYPKCVCNEGYARDMYGRCVAIENCFDDQPTPYRSGRDRNFRMARSHRRHPVNHFW
;
A
#
# COMPACT_ATOMS: atom_id res chain seq x y z
N MET A 1 4.15 -28.06 49.34
CA MET A 1 5.17 -28.21 48.28
C MET A 1 4.76 -29.17 47.15
N LYS A 2 3.76 -30.07 47.32
CA LYS A 2 3.35 -31.04 46.28
C LYS A 2 2.36 -30.48 45.23
N SER A 3 1.52 -29.50 45.57
CA SER A 3 0.50 -28.95 44.66
C SER A 3 1.04 -28.12 43.49
N THR A 4 2.11 -27.35 43.68
CA THR A 4 2.64 -26.48 42.63
C THR A 4 3.24 -27.28 41.48
N VAL A 5 3.87 -28.43 41.78
CA VAL A 5 4.44 -29.34 40.79
C VAL A 5 3.35 -29.99 39.94
N VAL A 6 2.23 -30.39 40.56
CA VAL A 6 1.10 -31.00 39.85
C VAL A 6 0.42 -29.99 38.92
N VAL A 7 0.24 -28.74 39.37
CA VAL A 7 -0.34 -27.68 38.52
C VAL A 7 0.58 -27.34 37.36
N ALA A 8 1.89 -27.23 37.59
CA ALA A 8 2.86 -26.97 36.52
C ALA A 8 2.90 -28.10 35.47
N LEU A 9 2.82 -29.36 35.92
CA LEU A 9 2.72 -30.53 35.04
C LEU A 9 1.44 -30.50 34.23
N PHE A 10 0.29 -30.21 34.85
CA PHE A 10 -0.98 -30.07 34.12
C PHE A 10 -0.93 -28.95 33.07
N CYS A 11 -0.34 -27.80 33.40
CA CYS A 11 -0.16 -26.72 32.45
C CYS A 11 0.75 -27.14 31.28
N LEU A 12 1.89 -27.77 31.56
CA LEU A 12 2.80 -28.26 30.50
C LEU A 12 2.13 -29.30 29.60
N VAL A 13 1.41 -30.26 30.19
CA VAL A 13 0.66 -31.27 29.43
C VAL A 13 -0.43 -30.62 28.58
N ALA A 14 -1.15 -29.63 29.11
CA ALA A 14 -2.15 -28.89 28.35
C ALA A 14 -1.53 -28.06 27.21
N PHE A 15 -0.37 -27.44 27.43
CA PHE A 15 0.36 -26.70 26.39
C PHE A 15 0.91 -27.61 25.29
N LEU A 16 1.38 -28.82 25.64
CA LEU A 16 1.86 -29.80 24.66
C LEU A 16 0.71 -30.49 23.92
N ALA A 17 -0.40 -30.80 24.59
CA ALA A 17 -1.57 -31.44 23.99
C ALA A 17 -2.35 -30.51 23.06
N ASN A 18 -2.36 -29.20 23.34
CA ASN A 18 -3.12 -28.22 22.56
C ASN A 18 -2.31 -27.50 21.47
N GLY A 19 -1.17 -28.05 21.06
CA GLY A 19 -0.40 -27.52 19.93
C GLY A 19 0.45 -26.32 20.32
N GLY A 20 1.58 -26.61 20.98
CA GLY A 20 2.64 -25.64 21.18
C GLY A 20 3.04 -24.97 19.87
N VAL A 21 2.78 -23.67 19.76
CA VAL A 21 3.29 -22.71 18.79
C VAL A 21 3.47 -23.27 17.36
N ASP A 22 2.37 -23.43 16.63
CA ASP A 22 2.41 -23.76 15.20
C ASP A 22 2.98 -22.59 14.38
N ALA A 23 4.31 -22.55 14.25
CA ALA A 23 5.00 -21.71 13.27
C ALA A 23 4.82 -22.32 11.87
N ARG A 24 3.62 -22.20 11.27
CA ARG A 24 3.37 -22.67 9.90
C ARG A 24 4.37 -22.02 8.94
N ARG A 25 5.18 -22.85 8.26
CA ARG A 25 6.12 -22.39 7.24
C ARG A 25 5.35 -21.81 6.05
N LYS A 26 5.25 -20.48 5.98
CA LYS A 26 4.64 -19.77 4.85
C LYS A 26 5.40 -20.05 3.56
N THR A 27 4.68 -20.19 2.45
CA THR A 27 5.29 -20.37 1.11
C THR A 27 6.12 -19.15 0.71
N ALA A 28 7.06 -19.31 -0.22
CA ALA A 28 7.84 -18.16 -0.73
C ALA A 28 6.95 -17.07 -1.33
N ARG A 29 5.88 -17.45 -2.04
CA ARG A 29 4.87 -16.53 -2.60
C ARG A 29 4.14 -15.76 -1.51
N GLU A 30 3.72 -16.43 -0.45
CA GLU A 30 3.03 -15.80 0.66
C GLU A 30 3.94 -14.91 1.49
N LYS A 31 5.20 -15.30 1.71
CA LYS A 31 6.21 -14.44 2.33
C LYS A 31 6.42 -13.15 1.51
N ARG A 32 6.53 -13.27 0.19
CA ARG A 32 6.67 -12.12 -0.71
C ARG A 32 5.46 -11.18 -0.62
N ARG A 33 4.24 -11.73 -0.66
CA ARG A 33 3.00 -10.96 -0.48
C ARG A 33 2.99 -10.17 0.84
N LEU A 34 3.36 -10.82 1.93
CA LEU A 34 3.37 -10.17 3.25
C LEU A 34 4.41 -9.06 3.36
N ILE A 35 5.57 -9.26 2.73
CA ILE A 35 6.61 -8.24 2.64
C ILE A 35 6.09 -7.04 1.83
N GLU A 36 5.52 -7.28 0.64
CA GLU A 36 4.96 -6.21 -0.20
C GLU A 36 3.80 -5.47 0.50
N GLN A 37 2.92 -6.21 1.18
CA GLN A 37 1.84 -5.64 1.98
C GLN A 37 2.34 -4.77 3.13
N ALA A 38 3.45 -5.16 3.76
CA ALA A 38 4.07 -4.38 4.83
C ALA A 38 4.72 -3.07 4.34
N PHE A 39 4.92 -2.91 3.03
CA PHE A 39 5.51 -1.70 2.43
C PHE A 39 4.49 -0.65 2.00
N CYS A 40 3.19 -0.91 2.11
CA CYS A 40 2.19 0.12 1.85
C CYS A 40 2.33 1.27 2.84
N LYS A 41 2.26 2.51 2.33
CA LYS A 41 2.39 3.70 3.15
C LYS A 41 1.11 3.94 3.97
N ALA A 42 1.13 4.98 4.80
CA ALA A 42 -0.07 5.43 5.49
C ALA A 42 -1.21 5.70 4.48
N HIS A 43 -2.43 5.29 4.85
CA HIS A 43 -3.65 5.43 4.05
C HIS A 43 -3.65 4.66 2.72
N GLU A 44 -2.81 3.62 2.62
CA GLU A 44 -2.81 2.65 1.54
C GLU A 44 -3.15 1.25 2.06
N HIS A 45 -3.73 0.43 1.19
CA HIS A 45 -3.87 -1.01 1.41
C HIS A 45 -3.33 -1.80 0.23
N TYR A 46 -2.87 -3.02 0.51
CA TYR A 46 -2.34 -3.90 -0.51
C TYR A 46 -3.46 -4.65 -1.21
N VAL A 47 -3.41 -4.66 -2.55
CA VAL A 47 -4.27 -5.48 -3.39
C VAL A 47 -3.43 -6.40 -4.26
N THR A 48 -3.95 -7.58 -4.57
CA THR A 48 -3.32 -8.51 -5.51
C THR A 48 -3.57 -8.13 -6.96
N CYS A 49 -4.69 -7.45 -7.20
CA CYS A 49 -5.11 -6.90 -8.49
C CYS A 49 -5.56 -5.46 -8.27
N GLY A 50 -4.72 -4.51 -8.68
CA GLY A 50 -5.03 -3.08 -8.58
C GLY A 50 -5.68 -2.54 -9.85
N PRO A 51 -6.29 -1.34 -9.77
CA PRO A 51 -6.68 -0.61 -10.95
C PRO A 51 -5.44 -0.21 -11.77
N GLU A 52 -5.64 0.04 -13.06
CA GLU A 52 -4.57 0.59 -13.91
C GLU A 52 -4.03 1.90 -13.33
N ASP A 53 -2.78 2.25 -13.63
CA ASP A 53 -2.18 3.49 -13.11
C ASP A 53 -2.94 4.74 -13.55
N ARG A 54 -3.51 4.74 -14.76
CA ARG A 54 -4.39 5.83 -15.22
C ARG A 54 -5.70 5.91 -14.43
N CYS A 55 -6.12 4.79 -13.85
CA CYS A 55 -7.40 4.61 -13.16
C CYS A 55 -7.32 4.81 -11.65
N GLU A 56 -6.11 4.91 -11.12
CA GLU A 56 -5.90 5.26 -9.73
C GLU A 56 -6.32 6.71 -9.48
N MET A 57 -7.10 6.93 -8.43
CA MET A 57 -7.56 8.28 -8.07
C MET A 57 -6.40 9.09 -7.51
N SER A 58 -6.18 10.26 -8.10
CA SER A 58 -5.18 11.25 -7.71
C SER A 58 -5.83 12.61 -7.50
N CYS A 59 -5.13 13.53 -6.82
CA CYS A 59 -5.63 14.90 -6.68
C CYS A 59 -5.82 15.58 -8.06
N ASP A 60 -5.04 15.18 -9.06
CA ASP A 60 -5.10 15.76 -10.42
C ASP A 60 -6.34 15.32 -11.21
N ASN A 61 -6.83 14.09 -11.01
CA ASN A 61 -7.94 13.51 -11.76
C ASN A 61 -9.26 13.48 -10.99
N LEU A 62 -9.31 14.06 -9.79
CA LEU A 62 -10.45 14.00 -8.88
C LEU A 62 -11.75 14.60 -9.46
N PHE A 63 -11.64 15.70 -10.23
CA PHE A 63 -12.79 16.34 -10.88
C PHE A 63 -13.08 15.85 -12.29
N SER A 64 -12.13 15.12 -12.88
CA SER A 64 -12.26 14.54 -14.21
C SER A 64 -11.77 13.09 -14.17
N PRO A 65 -12.44 12.23 -13.38
CA PRO A 65 -12.01 10.87 -13.20
C PRO A 65 -12.01 10.15 -14.57
N PRO A 66 -10.98 9.35 -14.85
CA PRO A 66 -10.90 8.62 -16.10
C PRO A 66 -12.01 7.56 -16.14
N ARG A 67 -12.49 7.26 -17.34
CA ARG A 67 -13.45 6.16 -17.54
C ARG A 67 -12.71 4.84 -17.40
N CYS A 68 -12.86 4.22 -16.24
CA CYS A 68 -12.20 2.99 -15.88
C CYS A 68 -13.23 1.93 -15.56
N GLU A 69 -13.21 0.83 -16.30
CA GLU A 69 -13.95 -0.38 -15.96
C GLU A 69 -13.10 -1.14 -14.95
N TYR A 70 -13.62 -1.40 -13.75
CA TYR A 70 -12.97 -2.30 -12.81
C TYR A 70 -13.53 -3.70 -13.02
N ASP A 71 -12.78 -4.57 -13.71
CA ASP A 71 -13.08 -5.99 -13.79
C ASP A 71 -12.08 -6.78 -12.93
N PRO A 72 -12.51 -7.35 -11.78
CA PRO A 72 -11.64 -8.16 -10.93
C PRO A 72 -11.19 -9.48 -11.59
N TYR A 73 -11.77 -9.84 -12.74
CA TYR A 73 -11.41 -11.01 -13.54
C TYR A 73 -10.63 -10.64 -14.82
N ASP A 74 -10.27 -9.38 -15.01
CA ASP A 74 -9.47 -8.96 -16.16
C ASP A 74 -8.13 -9.72 -16.18
N PRO A 75 -7.80 -10.46 -17.26
CA PRO A 75 -6.49 -11.10 -17.41
C PRO A 75 -5.33 -10.10 -17.39
N ASN A 76 -5.58 -8.82 -17.67
CA ASN A 76 -4.65 -7.70 -17.55
C ASN A 76 -4.75 -6.98 -16.20
N CYS A 77 -5.24 -7.67 -15.15
CA CYS A 77 -5.14 -7.17 -13.79
C CYS A 77 -3.71 -6.67 -13.52
N PHE A 78 -3.61 -5.41 -13.08
CA PHE A 78 -2.32 -4.83 -12.74
C PHE A 78 -1.83 -5.48 -11.45
N TYR A 79 -0.57 -5.96 -11.51
CA TYR A 79 0.18 -6.67 -10.45
C TYR A 79 -0.08 -6.19 -9.02
N PRO A 80 0.31 -6.99 -8.01
CA PRO A 80 0.18 -6.57 -6.62
C PRO A 80 0.80 -5.19 -6.36
N LYS A 81 -0.02 -4.26 -5.87
CA LYS A 81 0.36 -2.88 -5.56
C LYS A 81 -0.38 -2.37 -4.32
N CYS A 82 0.09 -1.24 -3.82
CA CYS A 82 -0.59 -0.48 -2.77
C CYS A 82 -1.50 0.56 -3.41
N VAL A 83 -2.75 0.61 -2.99
CA VAL A 83 -3.77 1.55 -3.48
C VAL A 83 -4.24 2.42 -2.33
N CYS A 84 -4.58 3.67 -2.61
CA CYS A 84 -5.18 4.54 -1.60
C CYS A 84 -6.48 3.94 -1.06
N ASN A 85 -6.73 4.13 0.23
CA ASN A 85 -8.01 3.78 0.84
C ASN A 85 -9.14 4.65 0.28
N GLU A 86 -10.38 4.20 0.43
CA GLU A 86 -11.56 4.99 0.09
C GLU A 86 -11.54 6.34 0.84
N GLY A 87 -11.86 7.43 0.14
CA GLY A 87 -11.78 8.79 0.67
C GLY A 87 -10.39 9.44 0.61
N TYR A 88 -9.38 8.72 0.10
CA TYR A 88 -8.03 9.24 -0.11
C TYR A 88 -7.67 9.25 -1.59
N ALA A 89 -6.89 10.24 -2.01
CA ALA A 89 -6.36 10.38 -3.36
C ALA A 89 -4.85 10.55 -3.31
N ARG A 90 -4.16 10.08 -4.35
CA ARG A 90 -2.70 10.19 -4.44
C ARG A 90 -2.30 11.62 -4.82
N ASP A 91 -1.44 12.25 -4.02
CA ASP A 91 -0.85 13.55 -4.31
C ASP A 91 0.32 13.44 -5.32
N MET A 92 0.83 14.60 -5.78
CA MET A 92 1.98 14.65 -6.69
C MET A 92 3.28 14.09 -6.11
N TYR A 93 3.36 13.88 -4.80
CA TYR A 93 4.49 13.27 -4.11
C TYR A 93 4.32 11.75 -3.94
N GLY A 94 3.22 11.17 -4.45
CA GLY A 94 2.92 9.75 -4.34
C GLY A 94 2.51 9.32 -2.93
N ARG A 95 1.83 10.20 -2.18
CA ARG A 95 1.22 9.92 -0.87
C ARG A 95 -0.30 9.95 -0.98
N CYS A 96 -0.98 9.04 -0.30
CA CYS A 96 -2.43 9.09 -0.19
C CYS A 96 -2.83 10.09 0.88
N VAL A 97 -3.46 11.19 0.44
CA VAL A 97 -3.98 12.26 1.30
C VAL A 97 -5.50 12.23 1.26
N ALA A 98 -6.16 12.72 2.31
CA ALA A 98 -7.62 12.85 2.29
C ALA A 98 -8.02 13.74 1.12
N ILE A 99 -9.10 13.39 0.42
CA ILE A 99 -9.58 14.10 -0.77
C ILE A 99 -9.78 15.60 -0.50
N GLU A 100 -10.24 15.97 0.68
CA GLU A 100 -10.38 17.35 1.14
C GLU A 100 -9.06 18.14 1.12
N ASN A 101 -7.94 17.48 1.45
CA ASN A 101 -6.60 18.08 1.48
C ASN A 101 -5.99 18.23 0.08
N CYS A 102 -6.63 17.71 -0.98
CA CYS A 102 -6.18 17.96 -2.36
C CYS A 102 -6.35 19.43 -2.78
N PHE A 103 -7.19 20.20 -2.06
CA PHE A 103 -7.55 21.57 -2.42
C PHE A 103 -6.92 22.64 -1.53
N ASP A 104 -6.14 22.24 -0.53
CA ASP A 104 -5.46 23.14 0.40
C ASP A 104 -4.21 23.81 -0.20
N ASP A 105 -4.23 24.08 -1.51
CA ASP A 105 -3.28 24.97 -2.19
C ASP A 105 -3.64 26.45 -1.89
N GLN A 106 -3.54 26.85 -0.63
CA GLN A 106 -2.60 27.94 -0.39
C GLN A 106 -1.26 27.27 -0.10
N PRO A 107 -0.20 27.55 -0.87
CA PRO A 107 1.13 27.07 -0.52
C PRO A 107 1.47 27.66 0.84
N THR A 108 1.22 26.92 1.92
CA THR A 108 1.81 27.27 3.19
C THR A 108 3.31 27.27 2.91
N PRO A 109 4.03 28.35 3.25
CA PRO A 109 5.46 28.36 3.10
C PRO A 109 5.96 27.33 4.12
N TYR A 110 6.13 26.08 3.66
CA TYR A 110 6.96 25.13 4.33
C TYR A 110 8.29 25.86 4.49
N ARG A 111 8.63 26.18 5.75
CA ARG A 111 9.83 26.93 6.14
C ARG A 111 11.03 26.23 5.52
N SER A 112 11.40 26.67 4.32
CA SER A 112 12.63 26.27 3.66
C SER A 112 13.74 27.05 4.35
N GLY A 113 14.27 26.44 5.40
CA GLY A 113 15.68 26.61 5.70
C GLY A 113 16.43 26.27 4.43
N ARG A 114 17.05 27.30 3.85
CA ARG A 114 18.13 27.28 2.85
C ARG A 114 18.17 26.00 2.01
N ASP A 115 17.76 26.09 0.75
CA ASP A 115 18.67 25.66 -0.31
C ASP A 115 18.33 26.35 -1.63
N ARG A 116 19.25 27.22 -2.05
CA ARG A 116 19.30 27.78 -3.39
C ARG A 116 19.83 26.68 -4.31
N ASN A 117 18.95 26.08 -5.12
CA ASN A 117 19.27 25.55 -6.44
C ASN A 117 17.98 25.11 -7.16
N PHE A 118 17.25 26.08 -7.70
CA PHE A 118 16.22 25.82 -8.71
C PHE A 118 16.91 25.41 -10.03
N ARG A 119 17.20 24.12 -10.17
CA ARG A 119 17.27 23.49 -11.49
C ARG A 119 15.89 22.92 -11.79
N MET A 120 15.26 23.47 -12.83
CA MET A 120 14.09 22.91 -13.48
C MET A 120 14.21 21.39 -13.62
N ALA A 121 13.43 20.63 -12.87
CA ALA A 121 13.14 19.24 -13.21
C ALA A 121 11.97 19.21 -14.20
N ARG A 122 12.19 19.78 -15.39
CA ARG A 122 11.46 19.33 -16.57
C ARG A 122 12.10 18.01 -17.00
N SER A 123 11.26 16.99 -17.16
CA SER A 123 11.53 15.70 -17.81
C SER A 123 12.09 14.58 -16.92
N HIS A 124 11.27 13.54 -16.69
CA HIS A 124 11.49 12.18 -17.23
C HIS A 124 10.71 11.10 -16.44
N ARG A 125 9.40 10.99 -16.71
CA ARG A 125 8.72 9.69 -16.96
C ARG A 125 7.70 9.86 -18.08
N ARG A 126 8.18 10.20 -19.28
CA ARG A 126 7.50 9.78 -20.49
C ARG A 126 7.90 8.32 -20.68
N HIS A 127 7.01 7.39 -20.36
CA HIS A 127 7.09 6.08 -20.99
C HIS A 127 6.89 6.30 -22.51
N PRO A 128 7.65 5.61 -23.38
CA PRO A 128 7.40 5.69 -24.81
C PRO A 128 6.00 5.12 -25.07
N VAL A 129 5.12 5.98 -25.60
CA VAL A 129 3.85 5.57 -26.18
C VAL A 129 4.21 4.87 -27.49
N ASN A 130 4.24 3.54 -27.48
CA ASN A 130 4.33 2.78 -28.71
C ASN A 130 2.99 2.92 -29.45
N HIS A 131 2.90 3.93 -30.32
CA HIS A 131 1.96 3.92 -31.42
C HIS A 131 2.51 2.97 -32.48
N PHE A 132 1.97 1.75 -32.54
CA PHE A 132 2.03 0.94 -33.75
C PHE A 132 0.62 0.81 -34.29
N TRP A 133 0.51 1.12 -35.58
CA TRP A 133 -0.63 0.91 -36.45
C TRP A 133 -1.00 -0.57 -36.56
#